data_AF-A0A966C955-F1
#
_entry.id   AF-A0A966C955-F1
#
_cell.length_a   1.000
_cell.length_b   1.000
_cell.length_c   1.000
_cell.angle_alpha   90.00
_cell.angle_beta   90.00
_cell.angle_gamma   90.00
#
_symmetry.space_group_name_H-M   'P 1'
#
loop_
_entity.id
_entity.type
_entity.pdbx_description
1 polymer ?
#
loop_
_entity_poly.entity_id
_entity_poly.type
_entity_poly.pdbx_seq_one_letter_code
_entity_poly.pdbx_strand_id
1 'polypeptide(L)' 'MSMKDRAKATAKNVEGKLQEVAGNITGDPKAQAEGKAKQAEAKIRHTTEDVKDEVKKVVD' A
#
# COMPACT_ATOMS: atom_id res chain seq x y z
N MET A 1 21.47 0.22 7.41
CA MET A 1 21.03 -0.25 6.07
C MET A 1 22.14 0.03 5.07
N SER A 2 22.55 -0.97 4.29
CA SER A 2 23.71 -0.89 3.39
C SER A 2 23.36 -0.14 2.10
N MET A 3 24.35 0.38 1.36
CA MET A 3 24.11 1.03 0.06
C MET A 3 23.44 0.10 -0.96
N LYS A 4 23.65 -1.21 -0.83
CA LYS A 4 22.94 -2.23 -1.61
C LYS A 4 21.43 -2.19 -1.36
N ASP A 5 21.00 -1.96 -0.12
CA ASP A 5 19.57 -1.86 0.23
C ASP A 5 18.94 -0.60 -0.37
N ARG A 6 19.68 0.53 -0.39
CA ARG A 6 19.21 1.75 -1.05
C ARG A 6 19.03 1.55 -2.55
N ALA A 7 19.99 0.93 -3.24
CA ALA A 7 19.88 0.66 -4.67
C ALA A 7 18.69 -0.26 -4.99
N LYS A 8 18.47 -1.30 -4.18
CA LYS A 8 17.31 -2.19 -4.31
C LYS A 8 15.98 -1.46 -4.07
N ALA A 9 15.94 -0.57 -3.08
CA ALA A 9 14.76 0.25 -2.80
C ALA A 9 14.46 1.22 -3.95
N THR A 10 15.48 1.86 -4.51
CA THR A 10 15.32 2.75 -5.67
C THR A 10 14.85 1.99 -6.91
N ALA A 11 15.42 0.81 -7.18
CA ALA A 11 14.99 -0.04 -8.30
C ALA A 11 13.52 -0.44 -8.19
N LYS A 12 13.09 -0.92 -7.01
CA LYS A 12 11.67 -1.23 -6.74
C LYS A 12 10.75 -0.02 -6.89
N ASN A 13 11.21 1.17 -6.50
CA ASN A 13 10.42 2.40 -6.65
C ASN A 13 10.22 2.79 -8.12
N VAL A 14 11.24 2.59 -8.96
CA VAL A 14 11.15 2.86 -10.41
C VAL A 14 10.22 1.85 -11.08
N GLU A 15 10.38 0.57 -10.74
CA GLU A 15 9.53 -0.51 -11.24
C GLU A 15 8.06 -0.32 -10.84
N GLY A 16 7.81 0.05 -9.58
CA GLY A 16 6.47 0.39 -9.09
C GLY A 16 5.85 1.56 -9.83
N LYS A 17 6.61 2.65 -10.06
CA LYS A 17 6.13 3.79 -10.85
C LYS A 17 5.81 3.41 -12.30
N LEU A 18 6.62 2.54 -12.90
CA LEU A 18 6.36 2.04 -14.26
C LEU A 18 5.09 1.19 -14.30
N GLN A 19 4.85 0.35 -13.30
CA GLN A 19 3.61 -0.41 -13.17
C GLN A 19 2.40 0.46 -12.89
N GLU A 20 2.52 1.52 -12.09
CA GLU A 20 1.44 2.49 -11.87
C GLU A 20 1.11 3.28 -13.14
N VAL A 21 2.14 3.72 -13.86
CA VAL A 21 1.96 4.42 -15.15
C VAL A 21 1.32 3.48 -16.17
N ALA A 22 1.81 2.24 -16.29
CA ALA A 22 1.22 1.25 -17.18
C ALA A 22 -0.22 0.89 -16.77
N GLY A 23 -0.51 0.74 -15.48
CA GLY A 23 -1.85 0.47 -14.97
C GLY A 23 -2.82 1.62 -15.23
N ASN A 24 -2.38 2.88 -15.07
CA ASN A 24 -3.16 4.07 -15.36
C ASN A 24 -3.37 4.29 -16.86
N ILE A 25 -2.35 4.04 -17.70
CA ILE A 25 -2.40 4.22 -19.15
C ILE A 25 -3.22 3.09 -19.82
N THR A 26 -3.04 1.85 -19.38
CA THR A 26 -3.75 0.69 -19.97
C THR A 26 -5.22 0.69 -19.56
N GLY A 27 -5.59 1.41 -18.49
CA GLY A 27 -6.98 1.51 -18.05
C GLY A 27 -7.58 0.14 -17.74
N ASP A 28 -6.76 -0.82 -17.31
CA ASP A 28 -7.21 -2.20 -17.17
C ASP A 28 -8.19 -2.27 -16.00
N PRO A 29 -9.48 -2.58 -16.26
CA PRO A 29 -10.52 -2.54 -15.25
C PRO A 29 -10.23 -3.50 -14.09
N LYS A 30 -9.42 -4.55 -14.32
CA LYS A 30 -8.97 -5.45 -13.25
C LYS A 30 -7.99 -4.76 -12.30
N ALA A 31 -7.01 -4.02 -12.83
CA ALA A 31 -6.03 -3.32 -12.00
C ALA A 31 -6.67 -2.20 -11.17
N GLN A 32 -7.63 -1.46 -11.73
CA GLN A 32 -8.41 -0.47 -10.97
C GLN A 32 -9.30 -1.13 -9.92
N ALA A 33 -9.94 -2.27 -10.23
CA ALA A 33 -10.76 -2.99 -9.28
C ALA A 33 -9.92 -3.56 -8.13
N GLU A 34 -8.78 -4.18 -8.41
CA GLU A 34 -7.84 -4.65 -7.40
C GLU A 34 -7.27 -3.51 -6.55
N GLY A 35 -6.94 -2.37 -7.16
CA GLY A 35 -6.48 -1.18 -6.45
C GLY A 35 -7.53 -0.65 -5.47
N LYS A 36 -8.79 -0.53 -5.91
CA LYS A 36 -9.91 -0.12 -5.05
C LYS A 36 -10.19 -1.12 -3.94
N ALA A 37 -10.13 -2.43 -4.23
CA ALA A 37 -10.32 -3.48 -3.24
C ALA A 37 -9.24 -3.43 -2.15
N LYS A 38 -7.97 -3.29 -2.54
CA LYS A 38 -6.84 -3.14 -1.60
C LYS A 38 -6.96 -1.88 -0.74
N GLN A 39 -7.40 -0.76 -1.32
CA GLN A 39 -7.65 0.47 -0.56
C GLN A 39 -8.79 0.31 0.47
N ALA A 40 -9.86 -0.40 0.10
CA ALA A 40 -10.96 -0.70 1.01
C ALA A 40 -10.51 -1.59 2.17
N GLU A 41 -9.78 -2.68 1.88
CA GLU A 41 -9.19 -3.54 2.92
C GLU A 41 -8.23 -2.77 3.84
N ALA A 42 -7.37 -1.92 3.28
CA ALA A 42 -6.45 -1.11 4.06
C ALA A 42 -7.18 -0.16 5.02
N LYS A 43 -8.27 0.48 4.57
CA LYS A 43 -9.12 1.32 5.42
C LYS A 43 -9.75 0.53 6.56
N ILE A 44 -10.26 -0.66 6.28
CA ILE A 44 -10.89 -1.53 7.29
C ILE A 44 -9.86 -1.96 8.33
N ARG A 45 -8.67 -2.37 7.90
CA ARG A 45 -7.57 -2.74 8.80
C ARG A 45 -7.12 -1.58 9.66
N HIS A 46 -6.87 -0.41 9.07
CA HIS A 46 -6.52 0.79 9.83
C HIS A 46 -7.58 1.12 10.89
N THR A 47 -8.85 1.16 10.50
CA THR A 47 -9.95 1.44 11.43
C THR A 47 -9.99 0.42 12.57
N THR A 48 -9.72 -0.85 12.27
CA THR A 48 -9.69 -1.93 13.27
C THR A 48 -8.49 -1.80 14.20
N GLU A 49 -7.33 -1.43 13.68
CA GLU A 49 -6.11 -1.16 14.45
C GLU A 49 -6.28 0.08 15.34
N ASP A 50 -6.80 1.19 14.82
CA ASP A 50 -7.08 2.42 15.58
C ASP A 50 -8.03 2.13 16.76
N VAL A 51 -9.12 1.36 16.53
CA VAL A 51 -10.04 0.95 17.59
C VAL A 51 -9.34 0.07 18.63
N LYS A 52 -8.49 -0.86 18.20
CA LYS A 52 -7.75 -1.73 19.11
C LYS A 52 -6.74 -0.95 19.96
N ASP A 53 -6.08 0.04 19.37
CA ASP A 53 -5.12 0.91 20.05
C ASP A 53 -5.81 1.81 21.09
N GLU A 54 -6.97 2.39 20.75
CA GLU A 54 -7.80 3.17 21.67
C GLU A 54 -8.29 2.33 22.85
N VAL A 55 -8.81 1.12 22.59
CA VAL A 55 -9.23 0.20 23.67
C VAL A 55 -8.05 -0.16 24.56
N LYS A 56 -6.87 -0.40 23.99
CA LYS A 56 -5.67 -0.73 24.74
C LYS A 56 -5.21 0.43 25.63
N LYS A 57 -5.30 1.69 25.15
CA LYS A 57 -5.02 2.89 25.95
C LYS A 57 -5.99 3.13 27.10
N VAL A 58 -7.25 2.71 26.96
CA VAL A 58 -8.27 2.87 28.02
C VAL A 58 -8.16 1.78 29.09
N VAL A 59 -7.65 0.61 28.70
CA VAL A 59 -7.48 -0.54 29.61
C VAL A 59 -6.14 -0.53 30.35
N ASP A 60 -5.12 0.18 29.84
CA ASP A 60 -3.81 0.38 30.49
C ASP A 60 -3.86 1.43 31.62
#